data_AF-A0A1Y1IYE0-F1
#
_entry.id   AF-A0A1Y1IYE0-F1
#
_cell.length_a   1.000
_cell.length_b   1.000
_cell.length_c   1.000
_cell.angle_alpha   90.00
_cell.angle_beta   90.00
_cell.angle_gamma   90.00
#
_symmetry.space_group_name_H-M   'P 1'
#
loop_
_entity.id
_entity.type
_entity.pdbx_description
1 polymer ?
#
loop_
_entity_poly.entity_id
_entity_poly.type
_entity_poly.pdbx_seq_one_letter_code
_entity_poly.pdbx_strand_id
1 'polypeptide(L)'
;MEEKREAIVLLPSQESHVKKLLSILRRHAFALDFSSLGSGKTFSSSKIAFKLGMPHVVVVCPVSVQPKWQEMKDRYGVPIKHNLSYCGVRSMKGKQPKHGLLTRRDYTVAVPQPRGEPRRVEKTDFVITDAFRSLLAEGVLLIADEMQHLKNVSSQFAACQALIKAIKESCEAGGRSRVLMLSGSPIDKQEQAVTLFRSLNVMHHAELCKFNPGLRQMELRGISDIIEFCRSVDPVVTDRILAGKRYWMCSESVMRPMCYTLFQEVVKPHFSSAMPPPVPGCTLHKTNAFYRIDNEEDRRTMSVGLRALECAVHYNHRTVHMMFAKHAHELPILDALSRKGGVMRETTPEQVAAGILFPGSFPSWVEEDLETSLKRAGLEGLKSNAKRRKWARRVIGAAVMEWGSRPGGVLYNLAMQRFAESVRSIEA
;
A
#
# COMPACT_ATOMS: atom_id res chain seq x y z
N MET A 1 20.28 -17.55 -38.42
CA MET A 1 19.56 -16.38 -38.94
C MET A 1 19.44 -15.38 -37.80
N GLU A 2 20.03 -14.19 -37.96
CA GLU A 2 19.89 -13.12 -36.98
C GLU A 2 18.46 -12.56 -37.12
N GLU A 3 17.60 -12.77 -36.11
CA GLU A 3 16.22 -12.27 -36.17
C GLU A 3 16.23 -10.74 -36.28
N LYS A 4 15.54 -10.23 -37.31
CA LYS A 4 15.44 -8.81 -37.59
C LYS A 4 14.60 -8.13 -36.49
N ARG A 5 15.27 -7.50 -35.52
CA ARG A 5 14.63 -6.79 -34.41
C ARG A 5 14.01 -5.47 -34.87
N GLU A 6 12.83 -5.15 -34.34
CA GLU A 6 12.15 -3.89 -34.62
C GLU A 6 12.67 -2.75 -33.74
N ALA A 7 12.69 -1.53 -34.29
CA ALA A 7 13.03 -0.34 -33.51
C ALA A 7 11.83 0.16 -32.69
N ILE A 8 12.06 0.48 -31.41
CA ILE A 8 11.04 1.15 -30.59
C ILE A 8 10.85 2.60 -31.08
N VAL A 9 9.67 2.87 -31.63
CA VAL A 9 9.18 4.20 -32.00
C VAL A 9 8.35 4.77 -30.85
N LEU A 10 8.65 6.01 -30.43
CA LEU A 10 7.95 6.68 -29.35
C LEU A 10 6.99 7.73 -29.90
N LEU A 11 5.89 7.97 -29.18
CA LEU A 11 5.03 9.13 -29.41
C LEU A 11 5.74 10.42 -28.94
N PRO A 12 5.40 11.60 -29.50
CA PRO A 12 6.03 12.87 -29.09
C PRO A 12 5.96 13.14 -27.57
N SER A 13 4.83 12.79 -26.93
CA SER A 13 4.67 12.90 -25.48
C SER A 13 5.59 11.97 -24.69
N GLN A 14 5.87 10.78 -25.23
CA GLN A 14 6.80 9.81 -24.65
C GLN A 14 8.26 10.27 -24.76
N GLU A 15 8.64 10.97 -25.84
CA GLU A 15 10.02 11.46 -26.02
C GLU A 15 10.43 12.46 -24.96
N SER A 16 9.60 13.48 -24.72
CA SER A 16 9.85 14.48 -23.67
C SER A 16 9.92 13.84 -22.28
N HIS A 17 9.04 12.88 -22.02
CA HIS A 17 9.00 12.11 -20.78
C HIS A 17 10.26 11.26 -20.58
N VAL A 18 10.69 10.51 -21.61
CA VAL A 18 11.93 9.71 -21.60
C VAL A 18 13.15 10.60 -21.41
N LYS A 19 13.21 11.77 -22.06
CA LYS A 19 14.30 12.74 -21.86
C LYS A 19 14.39 13.20 -20.40
N LYS A 20 13.26 13.48 -19.75
CA LYS A 20 13.21 13.84 -18.33
C LYS A 20 13.65 12.69 -17.43
N LEU A 21 13.13 11.48 -17.63
CA LEU A 21 13.54 10.33 -16.81
C LEU A 21 15.02 9.99 -16.99
N LEU A 22 15.57 10.08 -18.21
CA LEU A 22 17.00 9.91 -18.46
C LEU A 22 17.86 10.94 -17.74
N SER A 23 17.42 12.22 -17.67
CA SER A 23 18.18 13.25 -16.95
C SER A 23 18.20 12.99 -15.45
N ILE A 24 17.13 12.41 -14.89
CA ILE A 24 17.06 11.98 -13.49
C ILE A 24 17.99 10.78 -13.28
N LEU A 25 17.84 9.71 -14.06
CA LEU A 25 18.62 8.48 -13.93
C LEU A 25 20.13 8.67 -14.18
N ARG A 26 20.55 9.69 -14.93
CA ARG A 26 21.97 10.01 -15.07
C ARG A 26 22.59 10.58 -13.80
N ARG A 27 21.80 11.28 -12.98
CA ARG A 27 22.27 11.97 -11.76
C ARG A 27 21.95 11.22 -10.48
N HIS A 28 20.96 10.34 -10.51
CA HIS A 28 20.43 9.67 -9.33
C HIS A 28 20.25 8.18 -9.56
N ALA A 29 20.28 7.41 -8.47
CA ALA A 29 20.11 5.96 -8.51
C ALA A 29 18.73 5.51 -8.99
N PHE A 30 17.69 6.34 -8.84
CA PHE A 30 16.32 5.99 -9.18
C PHE A 30 15.53 7.12 -9.86
N ALA A 31 14.48 6.74 -10.59
CA ALA A 31 13.47 7.65 -11.12
C ALA A 31 12.07 7.03 -11.02
N LEU A 32 11.05 7.88 -11.00
CA LEU A 32 9.65 7.51 -10.79
C LEU A 32 8.81 7.90 -12.02
N ASP A 33 8.16 6.93 -12.64
CA ASP A 33 7.19 7.16 -13.71
C ASP A 33 5.78 7.07 -13.14
N PHE A 34 5.11 8.23 -13.04
CA PHE A 34 3.74 8.36 -12.55
C PHE A 34 2.69 8.45 -13.67
N SER A 35 3.04 8.01 -14.87
CA SER A 35 2.11 8.03 -15.99
C SER A 35 0.94 7.06 -15.78
N SER A 36 -0.24 7.48 -16.23
CA SER A 36 -1.47 6.69 -16.17
C SER A 36 -1.35 5.35 -16.94
N LEU A 37 -2.28 4.44 -16.70
CA LEU A 37 -2.37 3.19 -17.47
C LEU A 37 -2.61 3.48 -18.96
N GLY A 38 -2.04 2.65 -19.85
CA GLY A 38 -2.18 2.83 -21.30
C GLY A 38 -1.31 3.93 -21.93
N SER A 39 -0.57 4.72 -21.15
CA SER A 39 0.35 5.77 -21.65
C SER A 39 1.61 5.23 -22.35
N GLY A 40 1.84 3.92 -22.34
CA GLY A 40 3.01 3.29 -22.97
C GLY A 40 4.28 3.25 -22.12
N LYS A 41 4.15 3.20 -20.79
CA LYS A 41 5.29 3.10 -19.85
C LYS A 41 6.28 1.99 -20.20
N THR A 42 5.79 0.82 -20.63
CA THR A 42 6.63 -0.32 -21.04
C THR A 42 7.55 0.02 -22.22
N PHE A 43 7.05 0.77 -23.21
CA PHE A 43 7.85 1.23 -24.36
C PHE A 43 8.84 2.32 -23.95
N SER A 44 8.40 3.32 -23.18
CA SER A 44 9.26 4.38 -22.64
C SER A 44 10.42 3.81 -21.82
N SER A 45 10.12 2.86 -20.92
CA SER A 45 11.12 2.20 -20.05
C SER A 45 12.10 1.34 -20.85
N SER A 46 11.62 0.65 -21.88
CA SER A 46 12.47 -0.11 -22.80
C SER A 46 13.40 0.82 -23.60
N LYS A 47 12.91 1.98 -24.04
CA LYS A 47 13.75 3.00 -24.70
C LYS A 47 14.79 3.58 -23.74
N ILE A 48 14.43 3.79 -22.47
CA ILE A 48 15.36 4.23 -21.42
C ILE A 48 16.50 3.22 -21.25
N ALA A 49 16.21 1.92 -21.21
CA ALA A 49 17.22 0.87 -21.12
C ALA A 49 18.26 0.97 -22.25
N PHE A 50 17.81 1.13 -23.50
CA PHE A 50 18.70 1.33 -24.65
C PHE A 50 19.49 2.63 -24.57
N LYS A 51 18.86 3.74 -24.20
CA LYS A 51 19.51 5.06 -24.13
C LYS A 51 20.53 5.17 -22.99
N LEU A 52 20.39 4.36 -21.94
CA LEU A 52 21.39 4.20 -20.89
C LEU A 52 22.48 3.19 -21.24
N GLY A 53 22.33 2.43 -22.33
CA GLY A 53 23.28 1.39 -22.72
C GLY A 53 23.36 0.26 -21.68
N MET A 54 22.23 -0.07 -21.05
CA MET A 54 22.20 -1.05 -19.95
C MET A 54 22.36 -2.47 -20.50
N PRO A 55 23.41 -3.22 -20.11
CA PRO A 55 23.61 -4.59 -20.59
C PRO A 55 22.59 -5.56 -20.00
N HIS A 56 22.05 -5.26 -18.82
CA HIS A 56 21.08 -6.11 -18.14
C HIS A 56 19.85 -5.33 -17.68
N VAL A 57 18.67 -5.84 -18.01
CA VAL A 57 17.40 -5.38 -17.48
C VAL A 57 16.78 -6.48 -16.61
N VAL A 58 16.39 -6.12 -15.40
CA VAL A 58 15.60 -6.96 -14.49
C VAL A 58 14.24 -6.32 -14.34
N VAL A 59 13.18 -7.02 -14.72
CA VAL A 59 11.81 -6.55 -14.58
C VAL A 59 11.13 -7.30 -13.45
N VAL A 60 10.47 -6.57 -12.54
CA VAL A 60 9.55 -7.10 -11.54
C VAL A 60 8.17 -6.50 -11.81
N CYS A 61 7.20 -7.34 -12.17
CA CYS A 61 5.87 -6.88 -12.58
C CYS A 61 4.75 -7.87 -12.16
N PRO A 62 3.46 -7.53 -12.31
CA PRO A 62 2.40 -8.52 -12.17
C PRO A 62 2.49 -9.59 -13.26
N VAL A 63 2.03 -10.81 -12.98
CA VAL A 63 2.05 -11.93 -13.93
C VAL A 63 1.33 -11.58 -15.24
N SER A 64 0.24 -10.81 -15.17
CA SER A 64 -0.52 -10.36 -16.35
C SER A 64 0.27 -9.47 -17.30
N VAL A 65 1.32 -8.80 -16.84
CA VAL A 65 2.15 -7.88 -17.65
C VAL A 65 3.41 -8.56 -18.18
N GLN A 66 3.79 -9.71 -17.64
CA GLN A 66 4.99 -10.46 -18.07
C GLN A 66 5.00 -10.78 -19.57
N PRO A 67 3.90 -11.21 -20.22
CA PRO A 67 3.89 -11.46 -21.66
C PRO A 67 4.27 -10.23 -22.47
N LYS A 68 3.86 -9.03 -22.03
CA LYS A 68 4.21 -7.78 -22.70
C LYS A 68 5.70 -7.47 -22.60
N TRP A 69 6.30 -7.71 -21.43
CA TRP A 69 7.75 -7.56 -21.25
C TRP A 69 8.53 -8.62 -22.04
N GLN A 70 8.00 -9.84 -22.16
CA GLN A 70 8.58 -10.87 -23.01
C GLN A 70 8.54 -10.47 -24.49
N GLU A 71 7.43 -9.90 -24.95
CA GLU A 71 7.34 -9.28 -26.28
C GLU A 71 8.40 -8.18 -26.47
N MET A 72 8.64 -7.33 -25.45
CA MET A 72 9.70 -6.29 -25.54
C MET A 72 11.09 -6.90 -25.74
N LYS A 73 11.37 -8.02 -25.09
CA LYS A 73 12.62 -8.76 -25.27
C LYS A 73 12.73 -9.35 -26.68
N ASP A 74 11.73 -10.09 -27.10
CA ASP A 74 11.81 -10.91 -28.31
C ASP A 74 11.72 -10.03 -29.58
N ARG A 75 10.74 -9.11 -29.62
CA ARG A 75 10.47 -8.28 -30.80
C ARG A 75 11.43 -7.10 -30.95
N TYR A 76 11.76 -6.44 -29.84
CA TYR A 76 12.54 -5.20 -29.85
C TYR A 76 13.97 -5.39 -29.34
N GLY A 77 14.34 -6.58 -28.87
CA GLY A 77 15.70 -6.88 -28.41
C GLY A 77 16.09 -6.21 -27.10
N VAL A 78 15.13 -5.86 -26.23
CA VAL A 78 15.44 -5.29 -24.91
C VAL A 78 16.22 -6.33 -24.11
N PRO A 79 17.36 -5.98 -23.46
CA PRO A 79 18.24 -6.96 -22.82
C PRO A 79 17.71 -7.44 -21.46
N ILE A 80 16.49 -8.03 -21.47
CA ILE A 80 15.83 -8.54 -20.27
C ILE A 80 16.45 -9.86 -19.86
N LYS A 81 17.23 -9.81 -18.78
CA LYS A 81 17.87 -10.97 -18.16
C LYS A 81 16.86 -11.75 -17.31
N HIS A 82 16.02 -11.03 -16.55
CA HIS A 82 15.01 -11.62 -15.69
C HIS A 82 13.67 -10.88 -15.83
N ASN A 83 12.58 -11.63 -16.04
CA ASN A 83 11.20 -11.15 -16.07
C ASN A 83 10.45 -11.84 -14.92
N LEU A 84 10.40 -11.19 -13.76
CA LEU A 84 9.96 -11.79 -12.49
C LEU A 84 8.60 -11.25 -12.09
N SER A 85 7.81 -12.09 -11.43
CA SER A 85 6.60 -11.62 -10.75
C SER A 85 6.92 -11.16 -9.34
N TYR A 86 6.08 -10.30 -8.75
CA TYR A 86 6.22 -9.95 -7.32
C TYR A 86 6.18 -11.17 -6.40
N CYS A 87 5.46 -12.24 -6.78
CA CYS A 87 5.51 -13.51 -6.05
C CYS A 87 6.81 -14.28 -6.33
N GLY A 88 7.31 -14.24 -7.57
CA GLY A 88 8.54 -14.90 -7.98
C GLY A 88 9.79 -14.35 -7.29
N VAL A 89 9.87 -13.02 -7.12
CA VAL A 89 11.04 -12.37 -6.50
C VAL A 89 11.20 -12.72 -5.01
N ARG A 90 10.09 -12.94 -4.29
CA ARG A 90 10.13 -13.29 -2.85
C ARG A 90 10.22 -14.80 -2.57
N SER A 91 9.92 -15.65 -3.55
CA SER A 91 9.72 -17.10 -3.36
C SER A 91 8.62 -17.46 -2.32
N MET A 92 8.54 -18.74 -1.98
CA MET A 92 7.72 -19.29 -0.90
C MET A 92 8.55 -19.45 0.38
N LYS A 93 7.88 -19.52 1.54
CA LYS A 93 8.51 -19.80 2.84
C LYS A 93 9.30 -21.11 2.78
N GLY A 94 10.51 -21.09 3.33
CA GLY A 94 11.43 -22.23 3.35
C GLY A 94 12.04 -22.61 2.00
N LYS A 95 11.81 -21.81 0.94
CA LYS A 95 12.34 -22.09 -0.40
C LYS A 95 13.15 -20.93 -0.95
N GLN A 96 14.35 -21.21 -1.42
CA GLN A 96 15.19 -20.21 -2.09
C GLN A 96 14.53 -19.71 -3.39
N PRO A 97 14.65 -18.41 -3.71
CA PRO A 97 14.15 -17.87 -4.98
C PRO A 97 14.84 -18.52 -6.19
N LYS A 98 14.05 -19.12 -7.08
CA LYS A 98 14.56 -19.86 -8.25
C LYS A 98 15.36 -19.01 -9.24
N HIS A 99 15.15 -17.69 -9.24
CA HIS A 99 15.85 -16.77 -10.12
C HIS A 99 17.31 -16.55 -9.73
N GLY A 100 17.72 -16.99 -8.53
CA GLY A 100 19.13 -16.97 -8.10
C GLY A 100 19.73 -15.59 -7.85
N LEU A 101 18.92 -14.51 -7.81
CA LEU A 101 19.42 -13.15 -7.54
C LEU A 101 19.47 -12.83 -6.05
N LEU A 102 18.61 -13.48 -5.26
CA LEU A 102 18.46 -13.28 -3.82
C LEU A 102 18.55 -14.61 -3.09
N THR A 103 19.14 -14.60 -1.91
CA THR A 103 19.02 -15.64 -0.89
C THR A 103 17.99 -15.19 0.13
N ARG A 104 17.02 -16.05 0.41
CA ARG A 104 15.99 -15.85 1.43
C ARG A 104 16.42 -16.50 2.75
N ARG A 105 16.29 -15.80 3.87
CA ARG A 105 16.40 -16.41 5.21
C ARG A 105 15.12 -16.19 5.99
N ASP A 106 14.52 -17.28 6.43
CA ASP A 106 13.35 -17.26 7.30
C ASP A 106 13.81 -17.54 8.73
N TYR A 107 13.44 -16.68 9.68
CA TYR A 107 13.84 -16.80 11.08
C TYR A 107 12.72 -16.33 12.00
N THR A 108 12.77 -16.74 13.27
CA THR A 108 11.76 -16.37 14.27
C THR A 108 12.38 -15.43 15.29
N VAL A 109 11.70 -14.33 15.60
CA VAL A 109 12.11 -13.39 16.64
C VAL A 109 11.09 -13.46 17.78
N ALA A 110 11.58 -13.64 19.01
CA ALA A 110 10.77 -13.47 20.20
C ALA A 110 10.53 -11.97 20.44
N VAL A 111 9.27 -11.54 20.33
CA VAL A 111 8.85 -10.16 20.60
C VAL A 111 8.29 -10.12 22.02
N PRO A 112 8.92 -9.36 22.94
CA PRO A 112 8.42 -9.21 24.30
C PRO A 112 6.98 -8.69 24.29
N GLN A 113 6.11 -9.28 25.11
CA GLN A 113 4.78 -8.74 25.37
C GLN A 113 4.77 -8.05 26.73
N PRO A 114 4.03 -6.94 26.90
CA PRO A 114 3.93 -6.26 28.20
C PRO A 114 3.41 -7.16 29.33
N ARG A 115 2.58 -8.16 28.99
CA ARG A 115 2.02 -9.15 29.91
C ARG A 115 1.91 -10.48 29.16
N GLY A 116 2.78 -11.44 29.47
CA GLY A 116 2.74 -12.79 28.89
C GLY A 116 4.07 -13.27 28.33
N GLU A 117 4.08 -14.50 27.82
CA GLU A 117 5.25 -15.07 27.16
C GLU A 117 5.59 -14.31 25.86
N PRO A 118 6.88 -14.19 25.51
CA PRO A 118 7.29 -13.55 24.26
C PRO A 118 6.61 -14.18 23.04
N ARG A 119 5.98 -13.36 22.20
CA ARG A 119 5.37 -13.81 20.96
C ARG A 119 6.45 -14.13 19.94
N ARG A 120 6.45 -15.35 19.42
CA ARG A 120 7.28 -15.74 18.29
C ARG A 120 6.72 -15.14 17.00
N VAL A 121 7.44 -14.20 16.40
CA VAL A 121 7.08 -13.56 15.13
C VAL A 121 8.05 -14.04 14.06
N GLU A 122 7.50 -14.62 13.00
CA GLU A 122 8.30 -14.99 11.83
C GLU A 122 8.71 -13.75 11.05
N LYS A 123 10.00 -13.68 10.72
CA LYS A 123 10.59 -12.66 9.89
C LYS A 123 11.30 -13.32 8.71
N THR A 124 11.42 -12.55 7.64
CA THR A 124 12.14 -12.96 6.44
C THR A 124 13.07 -11.82 6.04
N ASP A 125 14.32 -12.15 5.77
CA ASP A 125 15.27 -11.24 5.12
C ASP A 125 15.65 -11.76 3.72
N PHE A 126 16.20 -10.86 2.91
CA PHE A 126 16.72 -11.16 1.59
C PHE A 126 18.10 -10.53 1.46
N VAL A 127 19.05 -11.32 0.97
CA VAL A 127 20.43 -10.90 0.72
C VAL A 127 20.74 -11.12 -0.76
N ILE A 128 21.44 -10.19 -1.40
CA ILE A 128 21.87 -10.37 -2.79
C ILE A 128 22.90 -11.50 -2.91
N THR A 129 22.80 -12.25 -4.00
CA THR A 129 23.76 -13.31 -4.36
C THR A 129 24.93 -12.75 -5.17
N ASP A 130 25.99 -13.55 -5.35
CA ASP A 130 27.11 -13.22 -6.22
C ASP A 130 26.70 -13.09 -7.70
N ALA A 131 25.67 -13.83 -8.11
CA ALA A 131 25.07 -13.69 -9.43
C ALA A 131 24.53 -12.27 -9.64
N PHE A 132 23.79 -11.72 -8.67
CA PHE A 132 23.31 -10.34 -8.78
C PHE A 132 24.44 -9.31 -8.66
N ARG A 133 25.45 -9.55 -7.81
CA ARG A 133 26.65 -8.69 -7.72
C ARG A 133 27.38 -8.60 -9.06
N SER A 134 27.49 -9.71 -9.78
CA SER A 134 28.10 -9.75 -11.12
C SER A 134 27.32 -8.88 -12.10
N LEU A 135 25.97 -8.98 -12.10
CA LEU A 135 25.13 -8.11 -12.92
C LEU A 135 25.29 -6.62 -12.55
N LEU A 136 25.39 -6.30 -11.25
CA LEU A 136 25.60 -4.91 -10.79
C LEU A 136 26.91 -4.31 -11.29
N ALA A 137 27.99 -5.10 -11.32
CA ALA A 137 29.30 -4.68 -11.82
C ALA A 137 29.26 -4.33 -13.32
N GLU A 138 28.47 -5.09 -14.10
CA GLU A 138 28.28 -4.82 -15.53
C GLU A 138 27.31 -3.65 -15.77
N GLY A 139 26.29 -3.51 -14.92
CA GLY A 139 25.27 -2.46 -14.98
C GLY A 139 23.87 -3.05 -15.18
N VAL A 140 22.97 -2.79 -14.22
CA VAL A 140 21.58 -3.25 -14.24
C VAL A 140 20.61 -2.08 -14.23
N LEU A 141 19.59 -2.15 -15.08
CA LEU A 141 18.36 -1.39 -14.89
C LEU A 141 17.29 -2.30 -14.26
N LEU A 142 16.93 -2.03 -13.01
CA LEU A 142 15.78 -2.65 -12.37
C LEU A 142 14.51 -1.85 -12.69
N ILE A 143 13.53 -2.51 -13.28
CA ILE A 143 12.22 -1.95 -13.58
C ILE A 143 11.19 -2.59 -12.65
N ALA A 144 10.63 -1.80 -11.74
CA ALA A 144 9.53 -2.22 -10.86
C ALA A 144 8.21 -1.70 -11.44
N ASP A 145 7.52 -2.54 -12.21
CA ASP A 145 6.27 -2.20 -12.87
C ASP A 145 5.07 -2.45 -11.95
N GLU A 146 4.07 -1.57 -11.99
CA GLU A 146 2.96 -1.51 -11.03
C GLU A 146 3.47 -1.48 -9.57
N MET A 147 4.40 -0.56 -9.27
CA MET A 147 5.08 -0.49 -7.96
C MET A 147 4.16 -0.24 -6.76
N GLN A 148 2.87 0.06 -6.95
CA GLN A 148 1.90 0.07 -5.87
C GLN A 148 1.77 -1.30 -5.18
N HIS A 149 2.22 -2.40 -5.80
CA HIS A 149 2.38 -3.69 -5.12
C HIS A 149 3.40 -3.65 -3.95
N LEU A 150 4.26 -2.63 -3.89
CA LEU A 150 5.26 -2.42 -2.85
C LEU A 150 4.80 -1.44 -1.75
N LYS A 151 3.55 -0.97 -1.77
CA LYS A 151 3.05 0.04 -0.80
C LYS A 151 2.91 -0.48 0.64
N ASN A 152 2.90 -1.80 0.82
CA ASN A 152 2.77 -2.48 2.11
C ASN A 152 4.04 -3.25 2.46
N VAL A 153 4.48 -3.15 3.72
CA VAL A 153 5.58 -3.93 4.27
C VAL A 153 5.21 -5.42 4.23
N SER A 154 5.92 -6.17 3.42
CA SER A 154 5.68 -7.59 3.13
C SER A 154 6.99 -8.28 2.72
N SER A 155 6.98 -9.60 2.54
CA SER A 155 8.14 -10.31 1.95
C SER A 155 8.43 -9.88 0.51
N GLN A 156 7.40 -9.45 -0.25
CA GLN A 156 7.58 -8.90 -1.60
C GLN A 156 8.33 -7.56 -1.52
N PHE A 157 7.90 -6.69 -0.62
CA PHE A 157 8.58 -5.43 -0.33
C PHE A 157 10.05 -5.66 0.08
N ALA A 158 10.31 -6.57 1.03
CA ALA A 158 11.67 -6.82 1.51
C ALA A 158 12.60 -7.36 0.41
N ALA A 159 12.09 -8.26 -0.46
CA ALA A 159 12.86 -8.79 -1.58
C ALA A 159 13.20 -7.70 -2.60
N CYS A 160 12.23 -6.87 -3.00
CA CYS A 160 12.47 -5.76 -3.92
C CYS A 160 13.39 -4.69 -3.29
N GLN A 161 13.21 -4.38 -2.01
CA GLN A 161 14.04 -3.42 -1.28
C GLN A 161 15.51 -3.88 -1.25
N ALA A 162 15.78 -5.17 -1.07
CA ALA A 162 17.15 -5.70 -1.11
C ALA A 162 17.83 -5.45 -2.46
N LEU A 163 17.10 -5.62 -3.58
CA LEU A 163 17.60 -5.31 -4.92
C LEU A 163 17.82 -3.80 -5.11
N ILE A 164 16.85 -2.98 -4.71
CA ILE A 164 16.92 -1.51 -4.83
C ILE A 164 18.08 -0.95 -3.99
N LYS A 165 18.23 -1.42 -2.76
CA LYS A 165 19.34 -1.06 -1.87
C LYS A 165 20.69 -1.34 -2.52
N ALA A 166 20.90 -2.54 -3.04
CA ALA A 166 22.15 -2.91 -3.69
C ALA A 166 22.44 -2.07 -4.96
N ILE A 167 21.41 -1.73 -5.74
CA ILE A 167 21.57 -0.83 -6.90
C ILE A 167 21.92 0.59 -6.45
N LYS A 168 21.27 1.11 -5.41
CA LYS A 168 21.55 2.44 -4.87
C LYS A 168 23.00 2.53 -4.36
N GLU A 169 23.43 1.56 -3.55
CA GLU A 169 24.80 1.47 -3.04
C GLU A 169 25.82 1.38 -4.19
N SER A 170 25.52 0.57 -5.23
CA SER A 170 26.36 0.48 -6.43
C SER A 170 26.45 1.82 -7.16
N CYS A 171 25.34 2.55 -7.32
CA CYS A 171 25.31 3.87 -7.95
C CYS A 171 26.11 4.91 -7.16
N GLU A 172 26.00 4.92 -5.83
CA GLU A 172 26.75 5.82 -4.94
C GLU A 172 28.26 5.53 -5.00
N ALA A 173 28.65 4.28 -5.23
CA ALA A 173 30.03 3.89 -5.51
C ALA A 173 30.49 4.18 -6.96
N GLY A 174 29.73 4.96 -7.74
CA GLY A 174 30.07 5.31 -9.12
C GLY A 174 29.64 4.28 -10.18
N GLY A 175 28.90 3.24 -9.78
CA GLY A 175 28.35 2.23 -10.68
C GLY A 175 27.26 2.76 -11.61
N ARG A 176 27.00 2.01 -12.69
CA ARG A 176 26.02 2.38 -13.72
C ARG A 176 24.61 1.90 -13.45
N SER A 177 24.40 1.06 -12.44
CA SER A 177 23.10 0.43 -12.16
C SER A 177 22.05 1.44 -11.67
N ARG A 178 20.80 1.28 -12.08
CA ARG A 178 19.69 2.22 -11.82
C ARG A 178 18.36 1.52 -11.56
N VAL A 179 17.43 2.24 -10.92
CA VAL A 179 16.06 1.78 -10.65
C VAL A 179 15.04 2.69 -11.34
N LEU A 180 14.08 2.09 -12.04
CA LEU A 180 12.94 2.79 -12.60
C LEU A 180 11.64 2.19 -12.03
N MET A 181 10.88 2.98 -11.28
CA MET A 181 9.61 2.53 -10.69
C MET A 181 8.42 3.08 -11.48
N LEU A 182 7.53 2.20 -11.92
CA LEU A 182 6.39 2.55 -12.77
C LEU A 182 5.10 2.36 -11.99
N SER A 183 4.25 3.38 -11.88
CA SER A 183 2.89 3.23 -11.37
C SER A 183 2.05 4.46 -11.66
N GLY A 184 0.81 4.28 -12.13
CA GLY A 184 -0.13 5.41 -12.27
C GLY A 184 -0.67 5.92 -10.94
N SER A 185 -0.55 5.14 -9.86
CA SER A 185 -1.11 5.45 -8.54
C SER A 185 -0.22 4.87 -7.43
N PRO A 186 0.97 5.45 -7.20
CA PRO A 186 1.97 4.89 -6.29
C PRO A 186 1.57 4.98 -4.81
N ILE A 187 0.73 5.96 -4.47
CA ILE A 187 0.30 6.28 -3.11
C ILE A 187 -1.21 6.53 -3.14
N ASP A 188 -1.98 5.72 -2.41
CA ASP A 188 -3.40 5.93 -2.12
C ASP A 188 -3.66 6.53 -0.73
N LYS A 189 -2.72 6.36 0.21
CA LYS A 189 -2.82 6.90 1.57
C LYS A 189 -1.52 7.57 1.99
N GLN A 190 -1.60 8.63 2.80
CA GLN A 190 -0.42 9.43 3.20
C GLN A 190 0.66 8.57 3.88
N GLU A 191 0.27 7.55 4.64
CA GLU A 191 1.20 6.68 5.36
C GLU A 191 2.10 5.87 4.42
N GLN A 192 1.69 5.65 3.18
CA GLN A 192 2.46 4.89 2.20
C GLN A 192 3.65 5.67 1.65
N ALA A 193 3.70 7.00 1.85
CA ALA A 193 4.91 7.77 1.57
C ALA A 193 6.10 7.22 2.38
N VAL A 194 5.87 6.80 3.63
CA VAL A 194 6.89 6.18 4.47
C VAL A 194 7.38 4.87 3.87
N THR A 195 6.46 4.01 3.41
CA THR A 195 6.85 2.76 2.73
C THR A 195 7.62 3.04 1.45
N LEU A 196 7.25 4.08 0.69
CA LEU A 196 7.95 4.48 -0.52
C LEU A 196 9.39 4.96 -0.23
N PHE A 197 9.59 5.76 0.83
CA PHE A 197 10.95 6.13 1.26
C PHE A 197 11.78 4.92 1.66
N ARG A 198 11.18 3.92 2.30
CA ARG A 198 11.86 2.66 2.63
C ARG A 198 12.17 1.84 1.39
N SER A 199 11.24 1.70 0.43
CA SER A 199 11.49 0.92 -0.80
C SER A 199 12.62 1.52 -1.62
N LEU A 200 12.72 2.85 -1.66
CA LEU A 200 13.80 3.61 -2.29
C LEU A 200 15.13 3.57 -1.52
N ASN A 201 15.17 2.88 -0.36
CA ASN A 201 16.31 2.87 0.55
C ASN A 201 16.78 4.28 0.94
N VAL A 202 15.84 5.24 1.06
CA VAL A 202 16.07 6.57 1.63
C VAL A 202 15.97 6.51 3.15
N MET A 203 15.03 5.73 3.67
CA MET A 203 14.82 5.50 5.11
C MET A 203 15.44 4.15 5.51
N HIS A 204 16.47 4.17 6.35
CA HIS A 204 17.22 2.97 6.76
C HIS A 204 16.56 2.27 7.96
N HIS A 205 15.95 3.05 8.85
CA HIS A 205 15.26 2.51 10.02
C HIS A 205 13.81 2.11 9.71
N ALA A 206 13.32 1.06 10.36
CA ALA A 206 11.93 0.59 10.19
C ALA A 206 10.90 1.47 10.91
N GLU A 207 11.32 2.40 11.76
CA GLU A 207 10.48 3.30 12.55
C GLU A 207 10.89 4.74 12.26
N LEU A 208 9.93 5.67 12.20
CA LEU A 208 10.23 7.09 11.99
C LEU A 208 10.93 7.69 13.21
N CYS A 209 10.50 7.31 14.40
CA CYS A 209 11.04 7.73 15.68
C CYS A 209 10.84 6.63 16.73
N LYS A 210 11.56 6.72 17.85
CA LYS A 210 11.42 5.81 18.99
C LYS A 210 11.47 6.60 20.29
N PHE A 211 10.55 6.34 21.23
CA PHE A 211 10.60 6.97 22.54
C PHE A 211 11.74 6.36 23.37
N ASN A 212 12.63 7.20 23.88
CA ASN A 212 13.67 6.80 24.82
C ASN A 212 13.18 7.09 26.26
N PRO A 213 12.86 6.07 27.07
CA PRO A 213 12.34 6.26 28.41
C PRO A 213 13.36 6.86 29.38
N GLY A 214 14.67 6.62 29.18
CA GLY A 214 15.73 7.16 30.02
C GLY A 214 15.88 8.68 29.87
N LEU A 215 15.77 9.18 28.63
CA LEU A 215 15.84 10.61 28.32
C LEU A 215 14.47 11.30 28.35
N ARG A 216 13.38 10.53 28.41
CA ARG A 216 12.00 11.00 28.21
C ARG A 216 11.84 11.85 26.94
N GLN A 217 12.52 11.44 25.87
CA GLN A 217 12.56 12.16 24.60
C GLN A 217 12.26 11.23 23.43
N MET A 218 11.70 11.80 22.36
CA MET A 218 11.51 11.11 21.09
C MET A 218 12.82 11.16 20.29
N GLU A 219 13.45 10.01 20.09
CA GLU A 219 14.61 9.85 19.21
C GLU A 219 14.14 9.79 17.76
N LEU A 220 14.57 10.75 16.94
CA LEU A 220 14.29 10.77 15.51
C LEU A 220 15.20 9.76 14.80
N ARG A 221 14.60 8.79 14.10
CA ARG A 221 15.32 7.72 13.41
C ARG A 221 15.16 7.87 11.91
N GLY A 222 14.30 7.06 11.29
CA GLY A 222 14.16 7.10 9.84
C GLY A 222 13.58 8.39 9.28
N ILE A 223 12.93 9.23 10.11
CA ILE A 223 12.54 10.57 9.67
C ILE A 223 13.75 11.48 9.44
N SER A 224 14.82 11.32 10.22
CA SER A 224 16.07 12.07 10.04
C SER A 224 16.68 11.76 8.68
N ASP A 225 16.73 10.48 8.29
CA ASP A 225 17.21 10.04 6.97
C ASP A 225 16.43 10.71 5.83
N ILE A 226 15.09 10.77 5.96
CA ILE A 226 14.20 11.38 4.96
C ILE A 226 14.45 12.90 4.87
N ILE A 227 14.58 13.58 6.02
CA ILE A 227 14.84 15.03 6.06
C ILE A 227 16.20 15.35 5.43
N GLU A 228 17.24 14.60 5.78
CA GLU A 228 18.58 14.79 5.25
C GLU A 228 18.61 14.57 3.73
N PHE A 229 17.97 13.49 3.26
CA PHE A 229 17.81 13.25 1.84
C PHE A 229 17.08 14.40 1.14
N CYS A 230 15.93 14.84 1.66
CA CYS A 230 15.17 15.94 1.06
C CYS A 230 15.97 17.26 1.07
N ARG A 231 16.72 17.56 2.13
CA ARG A 231 17.61 18.73 2.16
C ARG A 231 18.73 18.66 1.12
N SER A 232 19.28 17.47 0.88
CA SER A 232 20.29 17.29 -0.16
C SER A 232 19.75 17.52 -1.59
N VAL A 233 18.43 17.39 -1.76
CA VAL A 233 17.73 17.60 -3.04
C VAL A 233 17.29 19.05 -3.20
N ASP A 234 16.61 19.59 -2.19
CA ASP A 234 16.07 20.95 -2.19
C ASP A 234 16.05 21.50 -0.75
N PRO A 235 17.14 22.14 -0.30
CA PRO A 235 17.27 22.61 1.08
C PRO A 235 16.24 23.70 1.39
N VAL A 236 15.95 24.58 0.43
CA VAL A 236 15.04 25.72 0.60
C VAL A 236 13.61 25.26 0.84
N VAL A 237 13.08 24.37 -0.01
CA VAL A 237 11.72 23.84 0.16
C VAL A 237 11.63 22.98 1.42
N THR A 238 12.66 22.17 1.69
CA THR A 238 12.68 21.30 2.88
C THR A 238 12.66 22.12 4.17
N ASP A 239 13.52 23.12 4.31
CA ASP A 239 13.58 23.94 5.51
C ASP A 239 12.30 24.79 5.69
N ARG A 240 11.67 25.24 4.60
CA ARG A 240 10.35 25.87 4.64
C ARG A 240 9.29 24.94 5.23
N ILE A 241 9.22 23.68 4.77
CA ILE A 241 8.28 22.68 5.27
C ILE A 241 8.50 22.43 6.77
N LEU A 242 9.76 22.34 7.21
CA LEU A 242 10.12 22.12 8.60
C LEU A 242 9.84 23.33 9.50
N ALA A 243 10.09 24.54 9.00
CA ALA A 243 9.87 25.79 9.75
C ALA A 243 8.37 26.03 10.04
N GLY A 244 7.49 25.71 9.09
CA GLY A 244 6.05 25.92 9.24
C GLY A 244 5.36 25.05 10.30
N LYS A 245 6.08 24.11 10.94
CA LYS A 245 5.45 23.04 11.72
C LYS A 245 6.29 22.58 12.93
N ARG A 246 6.63 23.51 13.83
CA ARG A 246 7.46 23.25 15.05
C ARG A 246 7.00 22.07 15.93
N TYR A 247 5.72 21.67 15.88
CA TYR A 247 5.15 20.59 16.72
C TYR A 247 5.18 19.19 16.07
N TRP A 248 5.81 19.03 14.91
CA TRP A 248 5.75 17.77 14.17
C TRP A 248 6.57 16.62 14.75
N MET A 249 7.50 16.92 15.65
CA MET A 249 8.42 15.94 16.21
C MET A 249 7.88 15.25 17.47
N CYS A 250 6.61 15.45 17.82
CA CYS A 250 6.02 14.94 19.06
C CYS A 250 5.46 13.51 18.94
N SER A 251 5.06 13.05 17.75
CA SER A 251 4.53 11.70 17.54
C SER A 251 4.65 11.21 16.11
N GLU A 252 4.68 9.89 15.93
CA GLU A 252 4.72 9.26 14.62
C GLU A 252 3.49 9.59 13.75
N SER A 253 2.32 9.74 14.37
CA SER A 253 1.07 10.11 13.68
C SER A 253 1.18 11.47 12.99
N VAL A 254 1.98 12.40 13.53
CA VAL A 254 2.20 13.72 12.96
C VAL A 254 3.34 13.71 11.92
N MET A 255 4.34 12.83 12.08
CA MET A 255 5.44 12.67 11.11
C MET A 255 5.00 12.05 9.78
N ARG A 256 3.94 11.22 9.76
CA ARG A 256 3.45 10.58 8.53
C ARG A 256 2.95 11.59 7.48
N PRO A 257 2.06 12.55 7.83
CA PRO A 257 1.71 13.66 6.93
C PRO A 257 2.93 14.48 6.47
N MET A 258 3.92 14.70 7.35
CA MET A 258 5.16 15.38 6.97
C MET A 258 5.92 14.63 5.88
N CYS A 259 6.07 13.31 6.00
CA CYS A 259 6.69 12.49 4.96
C CYS A 259 5.97 12.64 3.62
N TYR A 260 4.63 12.66 3.64
CA TYR A 260 3.85 12.86 2.43
C TYR A 260 4.07 14.26 1.82
N THR A 261 4.13 15.31 2.63
CA THR A 261 4.46 16.68 2.17
C THR A 261 5.86 16.73 1.55
N LEU A 262 6.88 16.17 2.22
CA LEU A 262 8.24 16.09 1.70
C LEU A 262 8.30 15.32 0.37
N PHE A 263 7.55 14.22 0.26
CA PHE A 263 7.45 13.50 -1.00
C PHE A 263 6.81 14.35 -2.11
N GLN A 264 5.68 15.01 -1.85
CA GLN A 264 4.96 15.79 -2.87
C GLN A 264 5.72 17.04 -3.33
N GLU A 265 6.37 17.75 -2.40
CA GLU A 265 7.00 19.04 -2.68
C GLU A 265 8.47 18.94 -3.04
N VAL A 266 9.18 17.89 -2.60
CA VAL A 266 10.62 17.71 -2.85
C VAL A 266 10.88 16.54 -3.78
N VAL A 267 10.47 15.32 -3.40
CA VAL A 267 10.85 14.13 -4.18
C VAL A 267 10.17 14.09 -5.54
N LYS A 268 8.85 14.31 -5.59
CA LYS A 268 8.07 14.17 -6.81
C LYS A 268 8.52 15.14 -7.91
N PRO A 269 8.73 16.45 -7.68
CA PRO A 269 9.19 17.37 -8.74
C PRO A 269 10.54 17.00 -9.33
N HIS A 270 11.46 16.52 -8.49
CA HIS A 270 12.86 16.27 -8.84
C HIS A 270 13.13 14.85 -9.38
N PHE A 271 12.39 13.84 -8.91
CA PHE A 271 12.63 12.43 -9.23
C PHE A 271 11.53 11.78 -10.07
N SER A 272 10.46 12.50 -10.42
CA SER A 272 9.35 11.93 -11.19
C SER A 272 9.05 12.63 -12.51
N SER A 273 8.41 11.88 -13.39
CA SER A 273 7.78 12.37 -14.61
C SER A 273 6.48 11.61 -14.82
N ALA A 274 5.50 12.26 -15.45
CA ALA A 274 4.24 11.63 -15.85
C ALA A 274 3.89 12.11 -17.25
N MET A 275 3.61 11.17 -18.15
CA MET A 275 3.04 11.45 -19.45
C MET A 275 1.60 11.96 -19.28
N PRO A 276 1.12 12.83 -20.18
CA PRO A 276 -0.28 13.19 -20.20
C PRO A 276 -1.13 11.91 -20.34
N PRO A 277 -2.28 11.82 -19.67
CA PRO A 277 -3.17 10.69 -19.87
C PRO A 277 -3.57 10.61 -21.34
N PRO A 278 -3.68 9.41 -21.92
CA PRO A 278 -4.20 9.27 -23.27
C PRO A 278 -5.57 9.93 -23.30
N VAL A 279 -5.80 10.87 -24.22
CA VAL A 279 -7.12 11.47 -24.41
C VAL A 279 -7.99 10.38 -25.03
N PRO A 280 -8.95 9.80 -24.29
CA PRO A 280 -9.82 8.83 -24.90
C PRO A 280 -10.64 9.58 -25.97
N GLY A 281 -10.76 9.00 -27.17
CA GLY A 281 -11.66 9.51 -28.22
C GLY A 281 -13.14 9.41 -27.84
N CYS A 282 -13.44 9.06 -26.58
CA CYS A 282 -14.77 8.92 -26.01
C CYS A 282 -14.77 9.41 -24.56
N THR A 283 -15.88 9.99 -24.12
CA THR A 283 -16.10 10.31 -22.71
C THR A 283 -16.46 9.02 -21.97
N LEU A 284 -15.58 8.56 -21.09
CA LEU A 284 -15.83 7.35 -20.31
C LEU A 284 -16.65 7.68 -19.07
N HIS A 285 -17.95 7.38 -19.10
CA HIS A 285 -18.82 7.46 -17.94
C HIS A 285 -18.72 6.17 -17.11
N LYS A 286 -18.03 6.22 -15.97
CA LYS A 286 -17.99 5.14 -14.99
C LYS A 286 -18.97 5.45 -13.86
N THR A 287 -20.19 4.93 -13.96
CA THR A 287 -21.18 5.01 -12.90
C THR A 287 -21.42 3.61 -12.34
N ASN A 288 -21.38 3.49 -11.01
CA ASN A 288 -22.03 2.35 -10.36
C ASN A 288 -23.52 2.67 -10.35
N ALA A 289 -24.32 1.87 -11.04
CA ALA A 289 -25.76 2.05 -11.09
C ALA A 289 -26.45 0.98 -10.26
N PHE A 290 -27.33 1.42 -9.36
CA PHE A 290 -28.22 0.55 -8.61
C PHE A 290 -29.62 0.75 -9.20
N TYR A 291 -30.14 -0.28 -9.85
CA TYR A 291 -31.46 -0.26 -10.47
C TYR A 291 -32.46 -0.93 -9.54
N ARG A 292 -33.56 -0.24 -9.24
CA ARG A 292 -34.71 -0.84 -8.57
C ARG A 292 -35.52 -1.59 -9.63
N ILE A 293 -35.66 -2.90 -9.48
CA ILE A 293 -36.38 -3.76 -10.42
C ILE A 293 -37.56 -4.35 -9.66
N ASP A 294 -38.69 -3.65 -9.68
CA ASP A 294 -39.88 -4.01 -8.90
C ASP A 294 -40.83 -4.94 -9.67
N ASN A 295 -40.74 -4.99 -11.00
CA ASN A 295 -41.64 -5.76 -11.85
C ASN A 295 -40.87 -6.75 -12.76
N GLU A 296 -41.58 -7.78 -13.23
CA GLU A 296 -41.00 -8.87 -14.04
C GLU A 296 -40.61 -8.40 -15.46
N GLU A 297 -41.22 -7.33 -15.95
CA GLU A 297 -40.93 -6.75 -17.26
C GLU A 297 -39.55 -6.08 -17.28
N ASP A 298 -39.22 -5.27 -16.28
CA ASP A 298 -37.91 -4.65 -16.09
C ASP A 298 -36.82 -5.72 -15.93
N ARG A 299 -37.12 -6.82 -15.22
CA ARG A 299 -36.22 -7.96 -15.07
C ARG A 299 -35.93 -8.64 -16.42
N ARG A 300 -36.95 -8.83 -17.25
CA ARG A 300 -36.80 -9.36 -18.61
C ARG A 300 -35.98 -8.42 -19.47
N THR A 301 -36.26 -7.13 -19.43
CA THR A 301 -35.53 -6.09 -20.16
C THR A 301 -34.05 -6.07 -19.77
N MET A 302 -33.74 -6.12 -18.47
CA MET A 302 -32.35 -6.23 -18.00
C MET A 302 -31.69 -7.53 -18.50
N SER A 303 -32.40 -8.66 -18.49
CA SER A 303 -31.86 -9.94 -18.96
C SER A 303 -31.59 -9.94 -20.46
N VAL A 304 -32.39 -9.22 -21.26
CA VAL A 304 -32.13 -8.99 -22.69
C VAL A 304 -30.92 -8.08 -22.86
N GLY A 305 -30.83 -6.99 -22.11
CA GLY A 305 -29.67 -6.08 -22.14
C GLY A 305 -28.35 -6.78 -21.77
N LEU A 306 -28.37 -7.66 -20.76
CA LEU A 306 -27.22 -8.47 -20.37
C LEU A 306 -26.79 -9.44 -21.47
N ARG A 307 -27.75 -10.08 -22.14
CA ARG A 307 -27.46 -10.95 -23.30
C ARG A 307 -26.91 -10.16 -24.49
N ALA A 308 -27.46 -8.98 -24.75
CA ALA A 308 -26.94 -8.10 -25.78
C ALA A 308 -25.50 -7.66 -25.47
N LEU A 309 -25.21 -7.34 -24.20
CA LEU A 309 -23.86 -7.02 -23.74
C LEU A 309 -22.91 -8.23 -23.85
N GLU A 310 -23.36 -9.42 -23.43
CA GLU A 310 -22.66 -10.70 -23.62
C GLU A 310 -22.26 -10.93 -25.08
N CYS A 311 -23.19 -10.75 -26.01
CA CYS A 311 -22.91 -10.88 -27.43
C CYS A 311 -21.96 -9.79 -27.96
N ALA A 312 -22.13 -8.54 -27.53
CA ALA A 312 -21.39 -7.39 -28.09
C ALA A 312 -19.93 -7.31 -27.62
N VAL A 313 -19.65 -7.66 -26.37
CA VAL A 313 -18.29 -7.53 -25.79
C VAL A 313 -17.70 -8.87 -25.34
N HIS A 314 -18.29 -9.99 -25.78
CA HIS A 314 -17.96 -11.34 -25.29
C HIS A 314 -17.97 -11.43 -23.75
N TYR A 315 -18.93 -10.73 -23.13
CA TYR A 315 -19.06 -10.69 -21.67
C TYR A 315 -19.47 -12.06 -21.15
N ASN A 316 -18.65 -12.68 -20.29
CA ASN A 316 -18.94 -13.98 -19.71
C ASN A 316 -19.65 -13.82 -18.36
N HIS A 317 -20.97 -14.07 -18.34
CA HIS A 317 -21.82 -13.98 -17.14
C HIS A 317 -21.41 -14.93 -15.99
N ARG A 318 -20.51 -15.91 -16.23
CA ARG A 318 -19.94 -16.78 -15.18
C ARG A 318 -18.83 -16.11 -14.37
N THR A 319 -18.28 -15.00 -14.84
CA THR A 319 -17.15 -14.30 -14.19
C THR A 319 -17.55 -13.01 -13.47
N VAL A 320 -18.70 -12.44 -13.81
CA VAL A 320 -19.25 -11.24 -13.18
C VAL A 320 -20.62 -11.60 -12.60
N HIS A 321 -20.69 -11.67 -11.27
CA HIS A 321 -21.92 -11.98 -10.55
C HIS A 321 -22.70 -10.70 -10.28
N MET A 322 -23.85 -10.54 -10.92
CA MET A 322 -24.84 -9.55 -10.49
C MET A 322 -25.69 -10.15 -9.37
N MET A 323 -25.66 -9.54 -8.19
CA MET A 323 -26.49 -9.95 -7.06
C MET A 323 -27.73 -9.09 -6.98
N PHE A 324 -28.89 -9.73 -6.86
CA PHE A 324 -30.19 -9.10 -6.76
C PHE A 324 -30.61 -9.02 -5.28
N ALA A 325 -31.09 -7.85 -4.86
CA ALA A 325 -31.80 -7.67 -3.60
C ALA A 325 -33.28 -7.45 -3.91
N LYS A 326 -34.14 -8.32 -3.36
CA LYS A 326 -35.59 -8.24 -3.46
C LYS A 326 -36.16 -7.13 -2.57
N HIS A 327 -35.47 -6.80 -1.47
CA HIS A 327 -35.94 -5.80 -0.51
C HIS A 327 -34.85 -4.80 -0.12
N ALA A 328 -35.23 -3.56 0.18
CA ALA A 328 -34.29 -2.48 0.50
C ALA A 328 -33.38 -2.77 1.72
N HIS A 329 -33.85 -3.59 2.66
CA HIS A 329 -33.07 -4.00 3.83
C HIS A 329 -31.98 -5.05 3.50
N GLU A 330 -31.95 -5.57 2.28
CA GLU A 330 -30.90 -6.48 1.79
C GLU A 330 -29.72 -5.70 1.16
N LEU A 331 -29.87 -4.39 0.92
CA LEU A 331 -28.79 -3.54 0.40
C LEU A 331 -27.53 -3.53 1.30
N PRO A 332 -27.63 -3.46 2.64
CA PRO A 332 -26.46 -3.61 3.51
C PRO A 332 -25.77 -4.97 3.38
N ILE A 333 -26.52 -6.04 3.07
CA ILE A 333 -25.97 -7.38 2.83
C ILE A 333 -25.23 -7.40 1.50
N LEU A 334 -25.78 -6.82 0.43
CA LEU A 334 -25.09 -6.71 -0.85
C LEU A 334 -23.83 -5.84 -0.76
N ASP A 335 -23.90 -4.73 -0.01
CA ASP A 335 -22.75 -3.86 0.25
C ASP A 335 -21.69 -4.63 1.07
N ALA A 336 -22.10 -5.40 2.07
CA ALA A 336 -21.21 -6.30 2.81
C ALA A 336 -20.62 -7.42 1.96
N LEU A 337 -21.39 -8.03 1.04
CA LEU A 337 -20.94 -9.08 0.12
C LEU A 337 -19.94 -8.55 -0.92
N SER A 338 -20.17 -7.34 -1.44
CA SER A 338 -19.23 -6.65 -2.34
C SER A 338 -17.89 -6.36 -1.66
N ARG A 339 -17.92 -6.16 -0.33
CA ARG A 339 -16.75 -5.95 0.52
C ARG A 339 -16.23 -7.26 1.16
N LYS A 340 -16.96 -8.36 1.08
CA LYS A 340 -16.71 -9.62 1.80
C LYS A 340 -15.36 -10.21 1.46
N GLY A 341 -14.92 -10.12 0.20
CA GLY A 341 -13.58 -10.58 -0.19
C GLY A 341 -12.43 -9.82 0.48
N GLY A 342 -12.64 -8.54 0.81
CA GLY A 342 -11.69 -7.70 1.55
C GLY A 342 -11.82 -7.94 3.07
N VAL A 343 -13.04 -7.83 3.59
CA VAL A 343 -13.34 -8.01 5.02
C VAL A 343 -12.94 -9.39 5.50
N MET A 344 -13.29 -10.47 4.77
CA MET A 344 -12.87 -11.82 5.15
C MET A 344 -11.35 -11.98 5.11
N ARG A 345 -10.65 -11.41 4.12
CA ARG A 345 -9.18 -11.50 4.09
C ARG A 345 -8.53 -10.78 5.27
N GLU A 346 -9.15 -9.70 5.75
CA GLU A 346 -8.68 -8.92 6.89
C GLU A 346 -9.00 -9.59 8.22
N THR A 347 -10.22 -10.12 8.40
CA THR A 347 -10.69 -10.62 9.71
C THR A 347 -10.52 -12.12 9.92
N THR A 348 -10.36 -12.93 8.86
CA THR A 348 -10.25 -14.40 9.00
C THR A 348 -9.09 -14.84 9.90
N PRO A 349 -7.88 -14.25 9.82
CA PRO A 349 -6.78 -14.63 10.72
C PRO A 349 -7.09 -14.32 12.19
N GLU A 350 -7.79 -13.22 12.45
CA GLU A 350 -8.18 -12.78 13.80
C GLU A 350 -9.31 -13.65 14.36
N GLN A 351 -10.26 -14.05 13.52
CA GLN A 351 -11.36 -14.94 13.87
C GLN A 351 -10.90 -16.37 14.18
N VAL A 352 -9.93 -16.88 13.40
CA VAL A 352 -9.30 -18.18 13.67
C VAL A 352 -8.48 -18.13 14.97
N ALA A 353 -7.74 -17.05 15.20
CA ALA A 353 -6.97 -16.87 16.44
C ALA A 353 -7.86 -16.72 17.69
N ALA A 354 -9.09 -16.21 17.51
CA ALA A 354 -10.10 -16.10 18.57
C ALA A 354 -10.93 -17.38 18.77
N GLY A 355 -10.64 -18.47 18.06
CA GLY A 355 -11.36 -19.75 18.20
C GLY A 355 -12.78 -19.73 17.64
N ILE A 356 -13.11 -18.77 16.76
CA ILE A 356 -14.45 -18.65 16.18
C ILE A 356 -14.65 -19.78 15.16
N LEU A 357 -15.64 -20.64 15.43
CA LEU A 357 -16.04 -21.72 14.52
C LEU A 357 -16.67 -21.13 13.25
N PHE A 358 -16.55 -21.82 12.12
CA PHE A 358 -17.17 -21.36 10.87
C PHE A 358 -18.64 -21.76 10.81
N PRO A 359 -19.50 -21.08 10.01
CA PRO A 359 -20.95 -21.30 9.98
C PRO A 359 -21.42 -22.75 9.74
N GLY A 360 -20.57 -23.62 9.18
CA GLY A 360 -20.85 -25.06 9.03
C GLY A 360 -20.46 -25.93 10.24
N SER A 361 -19.99 -25.33 11.33
CA SER A 361 -19.42 -26.01 12.50
C SER A 361 -20.11 -25.62 13.82
N PHE A 362 -21.10 -24.72 13.78
CA PHE A 362 -21.91 -24.41 14.96
C PHE A 362 -23.07 -25.40 15.11
N PRO A 363 -23.40 -25.84 16.34
CA PRO A 363 -24.70 -26.44 16.61
C PRO A 363 -25.80 -25.40 16.38
N SER A 364 -26.97 -25.84 15.89
CA SER A 364 -28.09 -24.96 15.58
C SER A 364 -28.55 -24.18 16.81
N TRP A 365 -28.59 -22.85 16.70
CA TRP A 365 -29.04 -21.94 17.74
C TRP A 365 -30.19 -21.06 17.21
N VAL A 366 -31.21 -20.83 18.04
CA VAL A 366 -32.35 -19.98 17.70
C VAL A 366 -32.18 -18.67 18.47
N GLU A 367 -32.12 -17.56 17.74
CA GLU A 367 -31.85 -16.23 18.30
C GLU A 367 -33.10 -15.66 18.99
N GLU A 368 -32.99 -15.38 20.28
CA GLU A 368 -34.02 -14.63 21.02
C GLU A 368 -33.94 -13.14 20.66
N ASP A 369 -35.09 -12.50 20.52
CA ASP A 369 -35.18 -11.08 20.18
C ASP A 369 -34.53 -10.18 21.27
N LEU A 370 -33.99 -9.06 20.79
CA LEU A 370 -33.29 -8.05 21.57
C LEU A 370 -34.16 -7.45 22.70
N GLU A 371 -35.46 -7.33 22.49
CA GLU A 371 -36.39 -6.82 23.51
C GLU A 371 -36.47 -7.78 24.70
N THR A 372 -36.49 -9.08 24.42
CA THR A 372 -36.45 -10.15 25.41
C THR A 372 -35.11 -10.20 26.16
N SER A 373 -34.01 -9.89 25.47
CA SER A 373 -32.67 -9.82 26.08
C SER A 373 -32.50 -8.60 27.00
N LEU A 374 -33.05 -7.44 26.61
CA LEU A 374 -33.00 -6.21 27.42
C LEU A 374 -33.91 -6.27 28.65
N LYS A 375 -35.07 -6.93 28.52
CA LYS A 375 -35.99 -7.25 29.63
C LYS A 375 -35.31 -8.05 30.72
N ARG A 376 -34.65 -9.13 30.32
CA ARG A 376 -33.94 -10.04 31.24
C ARG A 376 -32.79 -9.36 31.99
N ALA A 377 -32.18 -8.34 31.38
CA ALA A 377 -31.10 -7.57 31.99
C ALA A 377 -31.58 -6.40 32.86
N GLY A 378 -32.89 -6.12 32.93
CA GLY A 378 -33.45 -4.98 33.69
C GLY A 378 -33.12 -3.61 33.09
N LEU A 379 -32.82 -3.53 31.78
CA LEU A 379 -32.27 -2.32 31.12
C LEU A 379 -33.28 -1.57 30.24
N GLU A 380 -34.58 -1.71 30.51
CA GLU A 380 -35.66 -1.19 29.65
C GLU A 380 -35.62 0.34 29.43
N GLY A 381 -34.93 1.11 30.28
CA GLY A 381 -34.89 2.59 30.23
C GLY A 381 -33.75 3.26 29.44
N LEU A 382 -32.75 2.51 28.95
CA LEU A 382 -31.50 3.09 28.41
C LEU A 382 -31.65 3.87 27.08
N LYS A 383 -32.80 3.72 26.40
CA LYS A 383 -33.06 4.38 25.11
C LYS A 383 -33.25 5.90 25.21
N SER A 384 -33.54 6.49 26.37
CA SER A 384 -34.18 7.83 26.45
C SER A 384 -33.28 9.07 26.54
N ASN A 385 -31.94 9.00 26.70
CA ASN A 385 -31.15 10.22 27.00
C ASN A 385 -29.90 10.47 26.12
N ALA A 386 -30.14 10.92 24.88
CA ALA A 386 -29.10 11.24 23.89
C ALA A 386 -28.15 12.38 24.30
N LYS A 387 -28.64 13.36 25.09
CA LYS A 387 -27.83 14.51 25.56
C LYS A 387 -26.74 14.08 26.55
N ARG A 388 -27.05 13.17 27.49
CA ARG A 388 -26.06 12.62 28.43
C ARG A 388 -24.93 11.86 27.73
N ARG A 389 -25.24 11.11 26.66
CA ARG A 389 -24.23 10.37 25.88
C ARG A 389 -23.24 11.29 25.15
N LYS A 390 -23.72 12.42 24.60
CA LYS A 390 -22.86 13.36 23.86
C LYS A 390 -21.87 14.10 24.77
N TRP A 391 -22.31 14.49 25.98
CA TRP A 391 -21.44 15.10 26.98
C TRP A 391 -20.41 14.11 27.52
N ALA A 392 -20.83 12.89 27.91
CA ALA A 392 -19.94 11.86 28.43
C ALA A 392 -18.82 11.50 27.43
N ARG A 393 -19.15 11.36 26.13
CA ARG A 393 -18.13 11.12 25.09
C ARG A 393 -17.10 12.26 24.98
N ARG A 394 -17.52 13.52 25.12
CA ARG A 394 -16.61 14.68 25.08
C ARG A 394 -15.67 14.72 26.28
N VAL A 395 -16.20 14.50 27.49
CA VAL A 395 -15.42 14.56 28.72
C VAL A 395 -14.46 13.38 28.83
N ILE A 396 -14.91 12.16 28.52
CA ILE A 396 -14.06 10.96 28.51
C ILE A 396 -12.96 11.10 27.45
N GLY A 397 -13.29 11.60 26.25
CA GLY A 397 -12.30 11.86 25.21
C GLY A 397 -11.22 12.86 25.64
N ALA A 398 -11.60 13.95 26.29
CA ALA A 398 -10.66 14.95 26.82
C ALA A 398 -9.81 14.39 27.97
N ALA A 399 -10.40 13.62 28.89
CA ALA A 399 -9.68 12.99 29.99
C ALA A 399 -8.68 11.93 29.53
N VAL A 400 -9.00 11.14 28.49
CA VAL A 400 -8.09 10.15 27.89
C VAL A 400 -6.90 10.84 27.21
N MET A 401 -7.16 11.94 26.51
CA MET A 401 -6.10 12.76 25.88
C MET A 401 -5.18 13.41 26.94
N GLU A 402 -5.76 13.92 28.03
CA GLU A 402 -4.99 14.48 29.15
C GLU A 402 -4.17 13.39 29.85
N TRP A 403 -4.74 12.20 30.11
CA TRP A 403 -4.01 11.08 30.72
C TRP A 403 -2.81 10.64 29.89
N GLY A 404 -2.95 10.55 28.56
CA GLY A 404 -1.83 10.22 27.67
C GLY A 404 -0.70 11.24 27.68
N SER A 405 -0.98 12.48 28.09
CA SER A 405 -0.03 13.61 28.10
C SER A 405 0.53 13.90 29.50
N ARG A 406 -0.30 13.74 30.54
CA ARG A 406 -0.05 14.05 31.96
C ARG A 406 -0.91 13.13 32.84
N PRO A 407 -0.41 11.94 33.22
CA PRO A 407 -1.09 11.09 34.21
C PRO A 407 -1.30 11.87 35.52
N GLY A 408 -2.55 12.07 35.94
CA GLY A 408 -2.91 12.87 37.12
C GLY A 408 -3.37 14.31 36.84
N GLY A 409 -3.63 14.66 35.58
CA GLY A 409 -4.25 15.93 35.21
C GLY A 409 -5.64 16.15 35.83
N VAL A 410 -6.07 17.41 35.87
CA VAL A 410 -7.29 17.84 36.58
C VAL A 410 -8.54 17.23 35.93
N LEU A 411 -8.60 17.12 34.60
CA LEU A 411 -9.74 16.53 33.90
C LEU A 411 -9.79 15.02 34.09
N TYR A 412 -8.64 14.35 34.14
CA TYR A 412 -8.56 12.92 34.47
C TYR A 412 -9.08 12.64 35.89
N ASN A 413 -8.59 13.37 36.90
CA ASN A 413 -9.02 13.18 38.28
C ASN A 413 -10.52 13.49 38.45
N LEU A 414 -11.01 14.55 37.80
CA LEU A 414 -12.43 14.92 37.83
C LEU A 414 -13.31 13.85 37.15
N ALA A 415 -12.86 13.28 36.03
CA ALA A 415 -13.56 12.20 35.33
C ALA A 415 -13.65 10.93 36.19
N MET A 416 -12.55 10.55 36.86
CA MET A 416 -12.50 9.37 37.72
C MET A 416 -13.34 9.55 38.99
N GLN A 417 -13.34 10.74 39.59
CA GLN A 417 -14.16 11.05 40.76
C GLN A 417 -15.66 10.95 40.44
N ARG A 418 -16.09 11.54 39.31
CA ARG A 418 -17.48 11.46 38.83
C ARG A 418 -17.91 10.05 38.43
N PHE A 419 -16.99 9.25 37.90
CA PHE A 419 -17.25 7.85 37.62
C PHE A 419 -17.49 7.07 38.91
N ALA A 420 -16.65 7.28 39.93
CA ALA A 420 -16.82 6.67 41.24
C ALA A 420 -18.14 7.09 41.91
N GLU A 421 -18.55 8.35 41.79
CA GLU A 421 -19.86 8.84 42.28
C GLU A 421 -21.04 8.18 41.57
N SER A 422 -20.94 7.98 40.24
CA SER A 422 -22.01 7.36 39.45
C SER A 422 -22.18 5.86 39.74
N VAL A 423 -21.09 5.17 40.08
CA VAL A 423 -21.15 3.76 40.51
C VAL A 423 -21.86 3.65 41.87
N ARG A 424 -21.54 4.53 42.83
CA ARG A 424 -22.19 4.54 44.15
C ARG A 424 -23.68 4.84 44.09
N SER A 425 -24.15 5.64 43.12
CA SER A 425 -25.59 5.94 42.96
C SER A 425 -26.40 4.84 42.28
N ILE A 426 -25.75 3.77 41.80
CA ILE A 426 -26.42 2.61 41.22
C ILE A 426 -26.58 1.49 42.27
N GLU A 427 -25.73 1.50 43.30
CA GLU A 427 -25.77 0.54 44.43
C GLU A 427 -26.72 0.98 45.56
N ALA A 428 -27.19 2.24 45.54
CA ALA A 428 -28.21 2.79 46.43
C ALA A 428 -29.52 2.96 45.67
#